data_AF-X1C402-F1
#
_entry.id   AF-X1C402-F1
#
_cell.length_a   1.000
_cell.length_b   1.000
_cell.length_c   1.000
_cell.angle_alpha   90.00
_cell.angle_beta   90.00
_cell.angle_gamma   90.00
#
_symmetry.space_group_name_H-M   'P 1'
#
loop_
_entity.id
_entity.type
_entity.pdbx_description
1 polymer ?
#
loop_
_entity_poly.entity_id
_entity_poly.type
_entity_poly.pdbx_seq_one_letter_code
_entity_poly.pdbx_strand_id
1 'polypeptide(L)'
;MSRLQQKCPKNDKKCKARENVQAAISTKALRLFGTASGLDTFNVTGELDVKYFSQTKWDKASEISGITMAQKYLVKNRYCHSCVIGCGRRVAIKEGEFKTDEIEGPEYETIVSYGSLILNHDLQSIVYINKKCFDYGIDTISSGGVIGCLTHHFYLGNIPLK
;
A
#
# COMPACT_ATOMS: atom_id res chain seq x y z
N MET A 1 -16.40 24.54 -10.58
CA MET A 1 -15.09 25.08 -10.97
C MET A 1 -14.14 24.93 -9.80
N SER A 2 -13.11 24.08 -9.92
CA SER A 2 -12.29 23.64 -8.79
C SER A 2 -11.31 24.74 -8.36
N ARG A 3 -11.08 24.89 -7.05
CA ARG A 3 -10.09 25.80 -6.42
C ARG A 3 -8.62 25.58 -6.89
N LEU A 4 -8.38 24.68 -7.82
CA LEU A 4 -7.06 24.18 -8.23
C LEU A 4 -6.37 25.02 -9.32
N GLN A 5 -6.96 26.14 -9.76
CA GLN A 5 -6.41 26.95 -10.86
C GLN A 5 -6.02 28.39 -10.48
N GLN A 6 -6.22 28.81 -9.23
CA GLN A 6 -5.67 30.10 -8.79
C GLN A 6 -4.19 29.95 -8.44
N LYS A 7 -3.33 30.49 -9.32
CA LYS A 7 -1.88 30.58 -9.08
C LYS A 7 -1.61 31.30 -7.77
N CYS A 8 -0.70 30.75 -6.99
CA CYS A 8 -0.30 31.34 -5.73
C CYS A 8 0.23 32.79 -5.90
N PRO A 9 -0.18 33.74 -5.03
CA PRO A 9 0.39 35.08 -5.03
C PRO A 9 1.91 35.06 -4.87
N LYS A 10 2.64 35.89 -5.63
CA LYS A 10 4.12 35.92 -5.62
C LYS A 10 4.71 36.16 -4.22
N ASN A 11 3.99 36.81 -3.32
CA ASN A 11 4.49 37.17 -1.98
C ASN A 11 4.06 36.20 -0.88
N ASP A 12 3.20 35.21 -1.18
CA ASP A 12 2.78 34.21 -0.18
C ASP A 12 3.73 33.00 -0.17
N LYS A 13 4.71 33.06 0.73
CA LYS A 13 5.70 31.98 0.93
C LYS A 13 5.06 30.65 1.30
N LYS A 14 3.98 30.64 2.09
CA LYS A 14 3.33 29.41 2.55
C LYS A 14 2.62 28.71 1.39
N CYS A 15 1.92 29.48 0.58
CA CYS A 15 1.22 28.97 -0.57
C CYS A 15 2.20 28.47 -1.65
N LYS A 16 3.32 29.16 -1.90
CA LYS A 16 4.39 28.67 -2.79
C LYS A 16 5.03 27.37 -2.31
N ALA A 17 5.29 27.26 -1.02
CA ALA A 17 5.82 26.02 -0.43
C ALA A 17 4.87 24.83 -0.69
N ARG A 18 3.55 25.05 -0.55
CA ARG A 18 2.54 24.02 -0.86
C ARG A 18 2.53 23.65 -2.34
N GLU A 19 2.57 24.63 -3.25
CA GLU A 19 2.67 24.36 -4.69
C GLU A 19 3.91 23.53 -5.04
N ASN A 20 5.07 23.85 -4.46
CA ASN A 20 6.30 23.11 -4.69
C ASN A 20 6.19 21.64 -4.23
N VAL A 21 5.62 21.41 -3.04
CA VAL A 21 5.37 20.04 -2.55
C VAL A 21 4.43 19.30 -3.49
N GLN A 22 3.36 19.95 -3.95
CA GLN A 22 2.39 19.33 -4.86
C GLN A 22 2.94 19.07 -6.27
N ALA A 23 3.89 19.88 -6.73
CA ALA A 23 4.51 19.76 -8.04
C ALA A 23 5.53 18.62 -8.12
N ALA A 24 6.13 18.23 -6.99
CA ALA A 24 7.12 17.16 -6.91
C ALA A 24 6.58 15.83 -7.48
N ILE A 25 7.41 15.14 -8.25
CA ILE A 25 7.04 13.87 -8.91
C ILE A 25 6.66 12.81 -7.86
N SER A 26 7.42 12.71 -6.77
CA SER A 26 7.12 11.82 -5.65
C SER A 26 5.74 12.09 -5.05
N THR A 27 5.37 13.36 -4.85
CA THR A 27 4.03 13.73 -4.37
C THR A 27 2.93 13.32 -5.34
N LYS A 28 3.17 13.45 -6.65
CA LYS A 28 2.20 12.99 -7.66
C LYS A 28 2.03 11.47 -7.62
N ALA A 29 3.12 10.72 -7.51
CA ALA A 29 3.09 9.26 -7.39
C ALA A 29 2.34 8.83 -6.12
N LEU A 30 2.70 9.39 -4.97
CA LEU A 30 2.03 9.15 -3.68
C LEU A 30 0.54 9.51 -3.75
N ARG A 31 0.18 10.61 -4.43
CA ARG A 31 -1.22 11.00 -4.58
C ARG A 31 -2.00 10.05 -5.48
N LEU A 32 -1.40 9.53 -6.55
CA LEU A 32 -2.09 8.66 -7.50
C LEU A 32 -2.18 7.21 -7.00
N PHE A 33 -1.12 6.67 -6.40
CA PHE A 33 -0.97 5.24 -6.13
C PHE A 33 -0.68 4.91 -4.66
N GLY A 34 -0.64 5.92 -3.78
CA GLY A 34 -0.35 5.74 -2.36
C GLY A 34 1.12 5.43 -2.10
N THR A 35 1.42 4.98 -0.89
CA THR A 35 2.78 4.51 -0.52
C THR A 35 3.20 3.30 -1.36
N ALA A 36 2.25 2.46 -1.76
CA ALA A 36 2.44 1.31 -2.62
C ALA A 36 2.82 1.67 -4.09
N SER A 37 2.99 2.95 -4.41
CA SER A 37 3.48 3.41 -5.72
C SER A 37 4.87 2.86 -6.06
N GLY A 38 5.69 2.59 -5.05
CA GLY A 38 7.06 2.11 -5.23
C GLY A 38 7.19 0.60 -5.45
N LEU A 39 6.13 -0.19 -5.25
CA LEU A 39 6.21 -1.65 -5.18
C LEU A 39 6.85 -2.26 -6.43
N ASP A 40 6.40 -1.85 -7.62
CA ASP A 40 6.95 -2.37 -8.89
C ASP A 40 8.40 -1.92 -9.10
N THR A 41 8.75 -0.71 -8.67
CA THR A 41 10.14 -0.23 -8.72
C THR A 41 11.04 -1.07 -7.83
N PHE A 42 10.64 -1.30 -6.57
CA PHE A 42 11.38 -2.14 -5.63
C PHE A 42 11.54 -3.58 -6.13
N ASN A 43 10.52 -4.13 -6.80
CA ASN A 43 10.62 -5.45 -7.41
C ASN A 43 11.65 -5.48 -8.55
N VAL A 44 11.69 -4.44 -9.39
CA VAL A 44 12.64 -4.37 -10.52
C VAL A 44 14.07 -4.14 -10.04
N THR A 45 14.27 -3.31 -9.02
CA THR A 45 15.59 -3.02 -8.41
C THR A 45 16.10 -4.16 -7.54
N GLY A 46 15.24 -5.11 -7.16
CA GLY A 46 15.62 -6.25 -6.32
C GLY A 46 15.55 -5.94 -4.81
N GLU A 47 14.84 -4.87 -4.44
CA GLU A 47 14.67 -4.36 -3.08
C GLU A 47 13.33 -4.78 -2.45
N LEU A 48 12.46 -5.49 -3.19
CA LEU A 48 11.21 -6.00 -2.65
C LEU A 48 11.46 -7.23 -1.76
N ASP A 49 10.87 -7.22 -0.57
CA ASP A 49 10.88 -8.39 0.31
C ASP A 49 9.96 -9.48 -0.26
N VAL A 50 10.56 -10.58 -0.71
CA VAL A 50 9.84 -11.71 -1.31
C VAL A 50 10.21 -13.00 -0.59
N LYS A 51 9.21 -13.86 -0.34
CA LYS A 51 9.37 -15.21 0.20
C LYS A 51 10.24 -15.22 1.47
N TYR A 52 9.85 -14.42 2.46
CA TYR A 52 10.58 -14.23 3.71
C TYR A 52 12.06 -13.89 3.48
N PHE A 53 12.30 -12.81 2.72
CA PHE A 53 13.62 -12.25 2.41
C PHE A 53 14.56 -13.21 1.64
N SER A 54 14.07 -14.36 1.17
CA SER A 54 14.89 -15.36 0.49
C SER A 54 14.96 -15.16 -1.04
N GLN A 55 14.21 -14.20 -1.57
CA GLN A 55 14.08 -13.94 -2.99
C GLN A 55 14.03 -12.43 -3.23
N THR A 56 14.60 -11.97 -4.34
CA THR A 56 14.76 -10.54 -4.64
C THR A 56 13.73 -10.00 -5.64
N LYS A 57 13.06 -10.88 -6.40
CA LYS A 57 12.08 -10.50 -7.42
C LYS A 57 10.93 -11.48 -7.46
N TRP A 58 9.73 -11.00 -7.73
CA TRP A 58 8.55 -11.82 -7.89
C TRP A 58 7.76 -11.41 -9.14
N ASP A 59 7.37 -12.40 -9.93
CA ASP A 59 6.64 -12.22 -11.19
C ASP A 59 5.22 -11.65 -10.98
N LYS A 60 4.60 -11.93 -9.84
CA LYS A 60 3.25 -11.46 -9.49
C LYS A 60 3.21 -10.14 -8.72
N ALA A 61 4.35 -9.46 -8.50
CA ALA A 61 4.40 -8.23 -7.71
C ALA A 61 3.41 -7.15 -8.22
N SER A 62 3.30 -7.00 -9.55
CA SER A 62 2.40 -6.02 -10.17
C SER A 62 0.93 -6.26 -9.83
N GLU A 63 0.52 -7.48 -9.48
CA GLU A 63 -0.87 -7.81 -9.12
C GLU A 63 -1.29 -7.19 -7.78
N ILE A 64 -0.33 -6.89 -6.90
CA ILE A 64 -0.55 -6.29 -5.59
C ILE A 64 -0.07 -4.83 -5.51
N SER A 65 0.38 -4.24 -6.62
CA SER A 65 0.96 -2.89 -6.61
C SER A 65 -0.07 -1.79 -6.34
N GLY A 66 0.41 -0.61 -5.94
CA GLY A 66 -0.44 0.56 -5.73
C GLY A 66 -1.21 0.99 -6.99
N ILE A 67 -0.67 0.69 -8.18
CA ILE A 67 -1.34 0.93 -9.46
C ILE A 67 -2.56 0.01 -9.60
N THR A 68 -2.37 -1.29 -9.35
CA THR A 68 -3.46 -2.27 -9.42
C THR A 68 -4.54 -1.98 -8.37
N MET A 69 -4.15 -1.60 -7.15
CA MET A 69 -5.08 -1.17 -6.11
C MET A 69 -5.88 0.07 -6.55
N ALA A 70 -5.22 1.07 -7.13
CA ALA A 70 -5.86 2.29 -7.63
C ALA A 70 -6.88 2.01 -8.73
N GLN A 71 -6.58 1.07 -9.63
CA GLN A 71 -7.46 0.71 -10.74
C GLN A 71 -8.68 -0.10 -10.29
N LYS A 72 -8.51 -1.01 -9.32
CA LYS A 72 -9.55 -2.00 -8.98
C LYS A 72 -10.41 -1.59 -7.79
N TYR A 73 -9.82 -0.99 -6.74
CA TYR A 73 -10.47 -0.89 -5.43
C TYR A 73 -10.52 0.52 -4.85
N LEU A 74 -9.79 1.49 -5.43
CA LEU A 74 -9.75 2.86 -4.91
C LEU A 74 -11.10 3.57 -5.09
N VAL A 75 -11.62 4.06 -3.96
CA VAL A 75 -12.80 4.93 -3.93
C VAL A 75 -12.37 6.40 -3.98
N LYS A 76 -11.44 6.78 -3.10
CA LYS A 76 -10.93 8.16 -3.01
C LYS A 76 -9.62 8.23 -2.23
N ASN A 77 -8.99 9.40 -2.29
CA ASN A 77 -7.83 9.71 -1.46
C ASN A 77 -8.25 10.24 -0.08
N ARG A 78 -7.44 9.91 0.93
CA ARG A 78 -7.51 10.40 2.29
C ARG A 78 -6.35 11.35 2.55
N TYR A 79 -6.66 12.47 3.20
CA TYR A 79 -5.71 13.51 3.54
C TYR A 79 -5.56 13.57 5.05
N CYS A 80 -4.31 13.54 5.53
CA CYS A 80 -4.03 13.85 6.94
C CYS A 80 -4.32 15.33 7.23
N HIS A 81 -4.34 15.70 8.50
CA HIS A 81 -4.55 17.09 8.91
C HIS A 81 -3.58 18.04 8.19
N SER A 82 -4.13 19.04 7.48
CA SER A 82 -3.38 20.05 6.71
C SER A 82 -2.45 19.52 5.63
N CYS A 83 -2.52 18.23 5.29
CA CYS A 83 -1.63 17.59 4.33
C CYS A 83 -2.00 18.00 2.90
N VAL A 84 -1.01 18.44 2.12
CA VAL A 84 -1.19 18.77 0.70
C VAL A 84 -0.81 17.63 -0.24
N ILE A 85 -0.32 16.50 0.28
CA ILE A 85 0.08 15.33 -0.52
C ILE A 85 -1.17 14.47 -0.80
N GLY A 86 -1.79 13.98 0.27
CA GLY A 86 -2.93 13.05 0.21
C GLY A 86 -2.51 11.69 -0.30
N CYS A 87 -1.67 10.97 0.44
CA CYS A 87 -1.17 9.63 0.10
C CYS A 87 -2.06 8.49 0.66
N GLY A 88 -2.87 8.75 1.68
CA GLY A 88 -3.70 7.71 2.30
C GLY A 88 -4.83 7.27 1.38
N ARG A 89 -5.17 5.98 1.36
CA ARG A 89 -6.14 5.39 0.42
C ARG A 89 -7.44 5.06 1.12
N ARG A 90 -8.55 5.24 0.42
CA ARG A 90 -9.86 4.70 0.81
C ARG A 90 -10.28 3.71 -0.25
N VAL A 91 -10.38 2.44 0.13
CA VAL A 91 -10.68 1.34 -0.79
C VAL A 91 -11.94 0.60 -0.33
N ALA A 92 -12.60 -0.08 -1.27
CA ALA A 92 -13.73 -0.95 -0.96
C ALA A 92 -13.74 -2.14 -1.91
N ILE A 93 -14.04 -3.33 -1.38
CA ILE A 93 -14.28 -4.54 -2.17
C ILE A 93 -15.78 -4.78 -2.19
N LYS A 94 -16.40 -4.77 -3.38
CA LYS A 94 -17.86 -4.73 -3.53
C LYS A 94 -18.54 -6.08 -3.37
N GLU A 95 -17.83 -7.17 -3.65
CA GLU A 95 -18.37 -8.53 -3.74
C GLU A 95 -17.31 -9.59 -3.39
N GLY A 96 -17.75 -10.84 -3.26
CA GLY A 96 -16.87 -11.95 -2.90
C GLY A 96 -16.66 -12.14 -1.39
N GLU A 97 -15.85 -13.13 -1.03
CA GLU A 97 -15.57 -13.52 0.36
C GLU A 97 -14.89 -12.40 1.16
N PHE A 98 -14.05 -11.60 0.49
CA PHE A 98 -13.29 -10.50 1.08
C PHE A 98 -14.00 -9.15 0.96
N LYS A 99 -15.32 -9.13 0.80
CA LYS A 99 -16.11 -7.90 0.73
C LYS A 99 -15.84 -7.00 1.95
N THR A 100 -15.62 -5.71 1.69
CA THR A 100 -15.38 -4.70 2.71
C THR A 100 -16.19 -3.43 2.42
N ASP A 101 -16.60 -2.73 3.47
CA ASP A 101 -17.02 -1.34 3.36
C ASP A 101 -15.84 -0.43 2.96
N GLU A 102 -16.08 0.88 2.82
CA GLU A 102 -14.99 1.83 2.56
C GLU A 102 -14.02 1.92 3.76
N ILE A 103 -12.84 1.32 3.63
CA ILE A 103 -11.78 1.28 4.66
C ILE A 103 -10.56 2.12 4.26
N GLU A 104 -9.66 2.38 5.22
CA GLU A 104 -8.37 3.04 4.97
C GLU A 104 -7.27 2.00 4.62
N GLY A 105 -6.37 2.37 3.71
CA GLY A 105 -5.26 1.52 3.26
C GLY A 105 -5.69 0.46 2.25
N PRO A 106 -4.93 -0.65 2.10
CA PRO A 106 -3.67 -0.93 2.77
C PRO A 106 -2.53 0.00 2.29
N GLU A 107 -1.56 0.24 3.17
CA GLU A 107 -0.29 0.91 2.83
C GLU A 107 0.73 -0.11 2.27
N TYR A 108 1.84 0.37 1.72
CA TYR A 108 2.89 -0.47 1.11
C TYR A 108 3.34 -1.61 2.03
N GLU A 109 3.63 -1.31 3.29
CA GLU A 109 4.18 -2.26 4.25
C GLU A 109 3.19 -3.41 4.54
N THR A 110 1.90 -3.10 4.63
CA THR A 110 0.84 -4.10 4.77
C THR A 110 0.74 -4.99 3.53
N ILE A 111 0.83 -4.39 2.34
CA ILE A 111 0.82 -5.12 1.07
C ILE A 111 2.00 -6.07 0.97
N VAL A 112 3.21 -5.62 1.34
CA VAL A 112 4.41 -6.47 1.33
C VAL A 112 4.28 -7.61 2.34
N SER A 113 3.92 -7.28 3.59
CA SER A 113 3.92 -8.21 4.71
C SER A 113 2.92 -9.37 4.51
N TYR A 114 1.75 -9.08 3.95
CA TYR A 114 0.72 -10.07 3.65
C TYR A 114 0.64 -10.50 2.18
N GLY A 115 1.54 -9.98 1.35
CA GLY A 115 1.60 -10.24 -0.07
C GLY A 115 2.90 -10.92 -0.46
N SER A 116 3.86 -10.15 -0.99
CA SER A 116 5.12 -10.66 -1.53
C SER A 116 5.95 -11.44 -0.52
N LEU A 117 5.94 -11.04 0.75
CA LEU A 117 6.69 -11.72 1.81
C LEU A 117 6.26 -13.19 1.96
N ILE A 118 4.99 -13.50 1.67
CA ILE A 118 4.41 -14.85 1.77
C ILE A 118 3.90 -15.42 0.43
N LEU A 119 4.26 -14.77 -0.69
CA LEU A 119 3.84 -15.13 -2.06
C LEU A 119 2.32 -15.12 -2.29
N ASN A 120 1.59 -14.28 -1.55
CA ASN A 120 0.16 -14.06 -1.72
C ASN A 120 -0.11 -12.90 -2.71
N HIS A 121 -0.73 -13.22 -3.84
CA HIS A 121 -1.05 -12.25 -4.90
C HIS A 121 -2.52 -11.82 -4.89
N ASP A 122 -3.32 -12.36 -3.97
CA ASP A 122 -4.71 -11.96 -3.83
C ASP A 122 -4.82 -10.65 -3.05
N LEU A 123 -4.80 -9.55 -3.79
CA LEU A 123 -4.95 -8.21 -3.24
C LEU A 123 -6.26 -8.02 -2.44
N GLN A 124 -7.32 -8.78 -2.73
CA GLN A 124 -8.57 -8.67 -1.96
C GLN A 124 -8.38 -9.21 -0.54
N SER A 125 -7.72 -10.37 -0.40
CA SER A 125 -7.36 -10.93 0.89
C SER A 125 -6.46 -9.98 1.70
N ILE A 126 -5.53 -9.28 1.04
CA ILE A 126 -4.61 -8.31 1.65
C ILE A 126 -5.38 -7.09 2.19
N VAL A 127 -6.32 -6.56 1.41
CA VAL A 127 -7.20 -5.46 1.84
C VAL A 127 -8.08 -5.90 3.02
N TYR A 128 -8.57 -7.14 3.00
CA TYR A 128 -9.38 -7.67 4.08
C TYR A 128 -8.60 -7.89 5.38
N ILE A 129 -7.39 -8.47 5.33
CA ILE A 129 -6.56 -8.64 6.52
C ILE A 129 -6.10 -7.29 7.08
N ASN A 130 -5.85 -6.28 6.23
CA ASN A 130 -5.60 -4.90 6.67
C ASN A 130 -6.77 -4.36 7.53
N LYS A 131 -8.01 -4.58 7.10
CA LYS A 131 -9.19 -4.23 7.91
C LYS A 131 -9.17 -4.92 9.27
N LYS A 132 -8.86 -6.22 9.31
CA LYS A 132 -8.80 -6.98 10.56
C LYS A 132 -7.69 -6.49 11.48
N CYS A 133 -6.50 -6.20 10.96
CA CYS A 133 -5.42 -5.62 11.73
C CYS A 133 -5.83 -4.26 12.32
N PHE A 134 -6.50 -3.41 11.54
CA PHE A 134 -7.04 -2.14 12.02
C PHE A 134 -8.07 -2.34 13.14
N ASP A 135 -9.05 -3.23 12.93
CA ASP A 135 -10.11 -3.51 13.90
C ASP A 135 -9.55 -4.08 15.23
N TYR A 136 -8.45 -4.83 15.17
CA TYR A 136 -7.80 -5.44 16.32
C TYR A 136 -6.64 -4.63 16.92
N GLY A 137 -6.22 -3.53 16.28
CA GLY A 137 -5.05 -2.76 16.72
C GLY A 137 -3.72 -3.51 16.57
N ILE A 138 -3.59 -4.35 15.54
CA ILE A 138 -2.41 -5.16 15.26
C ILE A 138 -1.52 -4.45 14.23
N ASP A 139 -0.23 -4.34 14.52
CA ASP A 139 0.76 -3.89 13.54
C ASP A 139 0.93 -4.91 12.41
N THR A 140 0.68 -4.48 11.17
CA THR A 140 0.71 -5.35 9.99
C THR A 140 2.11 -5.84 9.64
N ILE A 141 3.16 -5.07 9.97
CA ILE A 141 4.55 -5.47 9.69
C ILE A 141 4.95 -6.61 10.61
N SER A 142 4.80 -6.43 11.92
CA SER A 142 5.17 -7.44 12.90
C SER A 142 4.36 -8.72 12.74
N SER A 143 3.05 -8.61 12.58
CA SER A 143 2.18 -9.78 12.44
C SER A 143 2.38 -10.51 11.10
N GLY A 144 2.49 -9.80 9.98
CA GLY A 144 2.82 -10.39 8.69
C GLY A 144 4.23 -11.00 8.67
N GLY A 145 5.20 -10.38 9.35
CA GLY A 145 6.55 -10.92 9.53
C GLY A 145 6.56 -12.24 10.31
N VAL A 146 5.80 -12.34 11.41
CA VAL A 146 5.63 -13.60 12.16
C VAL A 146 4.99 -14.68 11.28
N ILE A 147 3.95 -14.34 10.52
CA ILE A 147 3.32 -15.28 9.58
C ILE A 147 4.33 -15.72 8.52
N GLY A 148 5.09 -14.80 7.93
CA GLY A 148 6.12 -15.12 6.94
C GLY A 148 7.22 -16.03 7.49
N CYS A 149 7.65 -15.81 8.73
CA CYS A 149 8.61 -16.67 9.43
C CYS A 149 8.05 -18.10 9.60
N LEU A 150 6.80 -18.21 10.06
CA LEU A 150 6.11 -19.50 10.21
C LEU A 150 5.96 -20.21 8.86
N THR A 151 5.52 -19.51 7.81
CA THR A 151 5.39 -20.05 6.45
C THR A 151 6.74 -20.53 5.92
N HIS A 152 7.82 -19.77 6.14
CA HIS A 152 9.17 -20.16 5.75
C HIS A 152 9.63 -21.45 6.44
N HIS A 153 9.48 -21.54 7.76
CA HIS A 153 9.85 -22.72 8.52
C HIS A 153 8.96 -23.93 8.25
N PHE A 154 7.69 -23.72 7.91
CA PHE A 154 6.81 -24.76 7.40
C PHE A 154 7.37 -25.36 6.09
N TYR A 155 7.75 -24.52 5.12
CA TYR A 155 8.33 -25.01 3.86
C TYR A 155 9.70 -25.69 4.02
N LEU A 156 10.46 -25.35 5.06
CA LEU A 156 11.70 -26.05 5.41
C LEU A 156 11.46 -27.39 6.13
N GLY A 157 10.22 -27.70 6.53
CA GLY A 157 9.89 -28.90 7.30
C GLY A 157 10.16 -28.79 8.80
N ASN A 158 10.48 -27.59 9.31
CA ASN A 158 10.72 -27.37 10.74
C ASN A 158 9.41 -27.30 11.55
N ILE A 159 8.28 -27.01 10.90
CA ILE A 159 6.95 -26.94 11.50
C ILE A 159 6.03 -27.91 10.72
N PRO A 160 5.42 -28.92 11.36
CA PRO A 160 4.48 -29.81 10.70
C PRO A 160 3.06 -29.22 10.61
N LEU A 161 2.33 -29.51 9.53
CA LEU A 161 0.86 -29.41 9.54
C LEU A 161 0.33 -30.63 10.29
N LYS A 162 -0.40 -30.37 11.38
CA LYS A 162 -1.13 -31.42 12.10
C LYS A 162 -2.37 -31.85 11.31
#